data_AF-A0A7X3YBK8-F1
#
_entry.id   AF-A0A7X3YBK8-F1
#
_cell.length_a   1.000
_cell.length_b   1.000
_cell.length_c   1.000
_cell.angle_alpha   90.00
_cell.angle_beta   90.00
_cell.angle_gamma   90.00
#
_symmetry.space_group_name_H-M   'P 1'
#
loop_
_entity.id
_entity.type
_entity.pdbx_description
1 polymer ?
#
loop_
_entity_poly.entity_id
_entity_poly.type
_entity_poly.pdbx_seq_one_letter_code
_entity_poly.pdbx_strand_id
1 'polypeptide(L)'
;LMARSSEEVEVVAAFPVEDADQLLLMTDGGQLIRCPVTDIRKARRRTQGVRLFNIPEGARVVQVSHLADANGDDEAEDNGDEAPESGADAGDGAGEQE
;
A
#
# COMPACT_ATOMS: atom_id res chain seq x y z
N LEU A 1 -6.80 5.15 22.66
CA LEU A 1 -6.67 6.62 22.62
C LEU A 1 -5.96 6.98 21.30
N MET A 2 -6.45 8.01 20.60
CA MET A 2 -5.83 8.73 19.46
C MET A 2 -5.76 8.01 18.09
N ALA A 3 -6.86 8.09 17.34
CA ALA A 3 -6.79 8.74 16.03
C ALA A 3 -7.16 10.21 16.29
N ARG A 4 -6.21 11.14 16.09
CA ARG A 4 -6.58 12.54 15.93
C ARG A 4 -7.21 12.65 14.55
N SER A 5 -8.44 13.16 14.53
CA SER A 5 -9.13 13.88 13.45
C SER A 5 -8.81 13.50 12.00
N SER A 6 -9.80 12.93 11.30
CA SER A 6 -10.14 13.23 9.90
C SER A 6 -8.95 13.44 8.94
N GLU A 7 -8.10 12.44 8.82
CA GLU A 7 -7.19 12.33 7.67
C GLU A 7 -7.79 11.21 6.82
N GLU A 8 -8.10 11.51 5.56
CA GLU A 8 -8.58 10.51 4.61
C GLU A 8 -7.55 9.37 4.58
N VAL A 9 -7.95 8.19 5.07
CA VAL A 9 -7.08 7.01 5.02
C VAL A 9 -7.13 6.50 3.60
N GLU A 10 -6.18 6.98 2.80
CA GLU A 10 -5.97 6.52 1.44
C GLU A 10 -5.26 5.16 1.45
N VAL A 11 -5.79 4.21 0.69
CA VAL A 11 -5.11 2.93 0.48
C VAL A 11 -4.04 3.16 -0.57
N VAL A 12 -2.78 3.18 -0.12
CA VAL A 12 -1.63 3.41 -1.00
C VAL A 12 -1.29 2.18 -1.84
N ALA A 13 -1.53 0.97 -1.32
CA ALA A 13 -1.28 -0.27 -2.04
C ALA A 13 -2.09 -1.43 -1.46
N ALA A 14 -2.39 -2.43 -2.29
CA ALA A 14 -2.95 -3.71 -1.88
C ALA A 14 -2.44 -4.82 -2.80
N PHE A 15 -1.73 -5.79 -2.23
CA PHE A 15 -1.17 -6.92 -2.96
C PHE A 15 -1.34 -8.21 -2.14
N PRO A 16 -1.40 -9.38 -2.79
CA PRO A 16 -1.36 -10.65 -2.10
C PRO A 16 0.02 -10.85 -1.45
N VAL A 17 0.03 -11.51 -0.29
CA VAL A 17 1.26 -11.86 0.44
C VAL A 17 1.17 -13.30 0.93
N GLU A 18 2.31 -13.96 1.02
CA GLU A 18 2.47 -15.27 1.66
C GLU A 18 2.98 -15.10 3.10
N ASP A 19 2.83 -16.13 3.93
CA ASP A 19 3.24 -16.06 5.33
C ASP A 19 4.77 -15.91 5.49
N ALA A 20 5.56 -16.29 4.48
CA ALA A 20 7.02 -16.15 4.51
C ALA A 20 7.47 -14.71 4.21
N ASP A 21 6.65 -13.93 3.52
CA ASP A 21 7.02 -12.62 2.99
C ASP A 21 7.32 -11.57 4.06
N GLN A 22 7.99 -10.51 3.63
CA GLN A 22 8.32 -9.36 4.45
C GLN A 22 7.94 -8.04 3.78
N LEU A 23 7.59 -7.06 4.61
CA LEU A 23 7.43 -5.67 4.19
C LEU A 23 8.64 -4.87 4.64
N LEU A 24 9.20 -4.08 3.73
CA LEU A 24 10.21 -3.08 4.00
C LEU A 24 9.58 -1.70 3.90
N LEU A 25 9.75 -0.89 4.94
CA LEU A 25 9.25 0.48 4.97
C LEU A 25 10.41 1.43 5.24
N MET A 26 10.45 2.55 4.51
CA MET A 26 11.42 3.60 4.71
C MET A 26 10.72 4.90 5.10
N THR A 27 11.23 5.56 6.13
CA THR A 27 10.79 6.91 6.50
C THR A 27 11.66 7.99 5.85
N ASP A 28 11.14 9.21 5.79
CA ASP A 28 11.87 10.41 5.37
C ASP A 28 13.15 10.68 6.17
N GLY A 29 13.20 10.23 7.43
CA GLY A 29 14.38 10.27 8.28
C GLY A 29 15.44 9.19 8.00
N GLY A 30 15.24 8.34 6.98
CA GLY A 30 16.16 7.25 6.63
C GLY A 30 16.05 6.03 7.56
N GLN A 31 14.97 5.90 8.34
CA GLN A 31 14.74 4.71 9.15
C GLN A 31 14.15 3.60 8.29
N LEU A 32 14.83 2.46 8.25
CA LEU A 32 14.34 1.24 7.62
C LEU A 32 13.67 0.33 8.65
N ILE A 33 12.47 -0.15 8.32
CA ILE A 33 11.66 -1.01 9.18
C ILE A 33 11.33 -2.28 8.37
N ARG A 34 11.79 -3.43 8.86
CA ARG A 34 11.42 -4.75 8.35
C ARG A 34 10.26 -5.31 9.18
N CYS A 35 9.20 -5.74 8.51
CA CYS A 35 8.02 -6.32 9.14
C CYS A 35 7.68 -7.64 8.45
N PRO A 36 8.02 -8.79 9.06
CA PRO A 36 7.54 -10.09 8.60
C PRO A 36 6.01 -10.14 8.58
N VAL A 37 5.42 -10.75 7.56
CA VAL A 37 3.96 -10.89 7.46
C VAL A 37 3.39 -11.66 8.66
N THR A 38 4.15 -12.59 9.23
CA THR A 38 3.77 -13.33 10.45
C THR A 38 3.51 -12.45 11.67
N ASP A 39 4.13 -11.27 11.74
CA ASP A 39 3.96 -10.34 12.86
C ASP A 39 2.71 -9.48 12.71
N ILE A 40 2.12 -9.44 11.50
CA ILE A 40 0.92 -8.67 11.22
C ILE A 40 -0.31 -9.45 11.68
N ARG A 41 -1.08 -8.84 12.57
CA ARG A 41 -2.35 -9.43 13.00
C ARG A 41 -3.33 -9.56 11.84
N LYS A 42 -3.68 -10.80 11.50
CA LYS A 42 -4.74 -11.12 10.52
C LYS A 42 -6.07 -10.52 10.99
N ALA A 43 -6.61 -9.56 10.22
CA ALA A 43 -7.87 -8.88 10.49
C ALA A 43 -8.89 -9.14 9.36
N ARG A 44 -10.19 -9.01 9.66
CA ARG A 44 -11.25 -9.10 8.64
C ARG A 44 -11.30 -7.79 7.83
N ARG A 45 -11.79 -7.87 6.57
CA ARG A 45 -11.93 -6.71 5.66
C ARG A 45 -12.75 -5.56 6.23
N ARG A 46 -13.73 -5.85 7.12
CA ARG A 46 -14.56 -4.83 7.77
C ARG A 46 -13.93 -4.37 9.10
N THR A 47 -12.70 -3.86 9.04
CA THR A 47 -11.97 -3.28 10.18
C THR A 47 -11.24 -2.02 9.74
N GLN A 48 -10.80 -1.19 10.68
CA GLN A 48 -9.98 0.00 10.39
C GLN A 48 -8.49 -0.32 10.16
N GLY A 49 -8.12 -1.60 10.11
CA GLY A 49 -6.73 -2.04 10.09
C GLY A 49 -6.08 -2.05 11.49
N VAL A 50 -4.79 -2.35 11.51
CA VAL A 50 -3.95 -2.35 12.72
C VAL A 50 -2.75 -1.45 12.49
N ARG A 51 -2.28 -0.81 13.56
CA ARG A 51 -1.07 0.02 13.51
C ARG A 51 0.14 -0.90 13.68
N LEU A 52 1.03 -0.95 12.69
CA LEU A 52 2.21 -1.83 12.72
C LEU A 52 3.32 -1.28 13.62
N PHE A 53 3.58 0.02 13.55
CA PHE A 53 4.62 0.69 14.34
C PHE A 53 4.23 2.13 14.65
N ASN A 54 4.88 2.70 15.66
CA ASN A 54 4.80 4.13 15.97
C ASN A 54 5.94 4.85 15.26
N ILE A 55 5.62 5.87 14.46
CA ILE A 55 6.60 6.79 13.91
C ILE A 55 6.68 8.05 14.79
N PRO A 56 7.84 8.71 14.88
CA PRO A 56 7.98 9.99 15.56
C PRO A 56 7.02 11.05 14.99
N GLU A 57 6.67 12.05 15.80
CA GLU A 57 5.85 13.16 15.33
C GLU A 57 6.54 13.91 14.18
N GLY A 58 5.81 14.12 13.09
CA GLY A 58 6.32 14.78 11.88
C GLY A 58 7.05 13.86 10.89
N ALA A 59 7.44 12.64 11.30
CA ALA A 59 8.02 11.65 10.40
C ALA A 59 6.93 11.04 9.50
N ARG A 60 7.31 10.65 8.28
CA ARG A 60 6.39 10.06 7.29
C ARG A 60 7.03 8.85 6.64
N VAL A 61 6.21 7.83 6.34
CA VAL A 61 6.62 6.72 5.48
C VAL A 61 6.65 7.23 4.05
N VAL A 62 7.79 7.12 3.39
CA VAL A 62 7.98 7.60 2.01
C VAL A 62 7.99 6.45 1.00
N GLN A 63 8.26 5.22 1.44
CA GLN A 63 8.30 4.04 0.59
C GLN A 63 7.85 2.80 1.35
N VAL A 64 7.14 1.92 0.66
CA VAL A 64 6.83 0.55 1.09
C VAL A 64 7.23 -0.39 -0.04
N SER A 65 7.96 -1.44 0.29
CA SER A 65 8.35 -2.51 -0.64
C SER A 65 7.94 -3.86 -0.05
N HIS A 66 7.39 -4.71 -0.91
CA HIS A 66 7.09 -6.10 -0.61
C HIS A 66 8.27 -6.97 -1.04
N LEU A 67 8.74 -7.81 -0.14
CA LEU A 67 9.80 -8.77 -0.40
C LEU A 67 9.22 -10.17 -0.23
N ALA A 68 9.08 -10.89 -1.33
CA ALA A 68 8.79 -12.32 -1.28
C ALA A 68 9.98 -13.05 -0.64
N ASP A 69 9.71 -14.04 0.21
CA ASP A 69 10.78 -14.78 0.87
C ASP A 69 11.43 -15.78 -0.10
N ALA A 70 12.36 -15.29 -0.92
CA ALA A 70 13.35 -16.11 -1.60
C ALA A 70 14.56 -16.16 -0.67
N ASN A 71 14.80 -17.30 -0.02
CA ASN A 71 15.96 -17.54 0.86
C ASN A 71 17.22 -16.80 0.38
N GLY A 72 17.47 -15.62 0.98
CA GLY A 72 18.66 -14.78 0.82
C GLY A 72 19.23 -14.65 -0.59
N ASP A 73 18.69 -13.76 -1.42
CA ASP A 73 19.48 -12.81 -2.22
C ASP A 73 18.56 -11.72 -2.80
N ASP A 74 19.00 -10.47 -2.66
CA ASP A 74 18.28 -9.25 -3.04
C ASP A 74 17.96 -9.19 -4.55
N GLU A 75 16.69 -9.35 -4.92
CA GLU A 75 16.16 -8.86 -6.21
C GLU A 75 14.90 -8.04 -5.92
N ALA A 76 15.08 -6.72 -5.88
CA ALA A 76 13.99 -5.76 -5.73
C ALA A 76 13.14 -5.76 -7.00
N GLU A 77 12.02 -6.46 -6.97
CA GLU A 77 10.97 -6.39 -7.99
C GLU A 77 10.19 -5.07 -7.79
N ASP A 78 10.59 -4.07 -8.59
CA ASP A 78 9.88 -2.81 -8.80
C ASP A 78 8.49 -3.09 -9.38
N ASN A 79 7.48 -3.20 -8.52
CA ASN A 79 6.09 -3.17 -8.97
C ASN A 79 5.69 -1.72 -9.23
N GLY A 80 6.16 -1.19 -10.36
CA GLY A 80 5.71 0.05 -10.95
C GLY A 80 4.20 -0.01 -11.22
N ASP A 81 3.47 0.74 -10.42
CA ASP A 81 2.04 1.01 -10.54
C ASP A 81 1.73 1.59 -11.93
N GLU A 82 1.16 0.77 -12.82
CA GLU A 82 0.56 1.20 -14.07
C GLU A 82 -0.76 1.91 -13.74
N ALA A 83 -0.70 3.23 -13.64
CA ALA A 83 -1.88 4.08 -13.58
C ALA A 83 -2.73 3.85 -14.85
N PRO A 84 -4.01 3.45 -14.77
CA PRO A 84 -4.88 3.47 -15.93
C PRO A 84 -5.16 4.92 -16.31
N GLU A 85 -4.67 5.32 -17.47
CA GLU A 85 -4.90 6.65 -18.03
C GLU A 85 -6.41 6.90 -18.21
N SER A 86 -6.87 7.98 -17.59
CA SER A 86 -8.18 8.58 -17.82
C SER A 86 -8.24 9.17 -19.24
N GLY A 87 -8.89 8.46 -20.15
CA GLY A 87 -9.41 8.98 -21.41
C GLY A 87 -10.94 9.06 -21.37
N ALA A 88 -11.46 10.23 -21.03
CA ALA A 88 -12.88 10.54 -21.12
C ALA A 88 -13.34 10.57 -22.59
N ASP A 89 -14.40 9.82 -22.92
CA ASP A 89 -15.24 10.13 -24.07
C ASP A 89 -16.68 10.23 -23.59
N ALA A 90 -17.11 11.48 -23.38
CA ALA A 90 -18.46 11.84 -23.00
C ALA A 90 -19.17 12.41 -24.23
N GLY A 91 -20.14 11.64 -24.74
CA GLY A 91 -21.39 12.12 -25.32
C GLY A 91 -21.36 12.68 -26.75
N ASP A 92 -22.24 12.17 -27.61
CA ASP A 92 -23.54 12.81 -27.93
C ASP A 92 -24.09 12.25 -29.25
N GLY A 93 -25.42 12.21 -29.39
CA GLY A 93 -26.05 12.34 -30.71
C GLY A 93 -26.89 11.17 -31.22
N ALA A 94 -28.19 11.38 -31.15
CA ALA A 94 -29.28 10.64 -31.78
C ALA A 94 -29.14 10.39 -33.30
N GLY A 95 -29.83 9.35 -33.80
CA GLY A 95 -30.07 9.21 -35.24
C GLY A 95 -30.75 7.90 -35.64
N GLU A 96 -31.97 8.01 -36.13
CA GLU A 96 -32.90 6.98 -36.60
C GLU A 96 -32.54 6.30 -37.94
N GLN A 97 -33.10 5.10 -38.14
CA GLN A 97 -33.54 4.44 -39.40
C GLN A 97 -32.50 3.94 -40.43
N GLU A 98 -32.49 2.63 -40.69
CA GLU A 98 -33.15 1.97 -41.84
C GLU A 98 -33.29 0.44 -41.62
#